data_AF-A0A1L4D1T8-F1
#
_entry.id   AF-A0A1L4D1T8-F1
#
_cell.length_a   1.000
_cell.length_b   1.000
_cell.length_c   1.000
_cell.angle_alpha   90.00
_cell.angle_beta   90.00
_cell.angle_gamma   90.00
#
_symmetry.space_group_name_H-M   'P 1'
#
loop_
_entity.id
_entity.type
_entity.pdbx_description
1 polymer ?
#
loop_
_entity_poly.entity_id
_entity_poly.type
_entity_poly.pdbx_seq_one_letter_code
_entity_poly.pdbx_strand_id
1 'polypeptide(L)'
;MEKMQSNSHFKISGWVLPCGNWINCNPWEHIKKAKEINYIIESKDKNQNLHLLWNHPDDELLRAELAKIGMIKVCYKQIDADSVTPSQLTKLQELFSLCSLDEDIEFIGRIKLKIQVRLFLKIKDVERLNRLY
;
A
#
# COMPACT_ATOMS: atom_id res chain seq x y z
N MET A 1 33.74 12.44 -12.16
CA MET A 1 32.34 12.59 -11.71
C MET A 1 31.80 11.21 -11.39
N GLU A 2 31.60 10.97 -10.11
CA GLU A 2 31.10 9.71 -9.57
C GLU A 2 29.72 9.41 -10.17
N LYS A 3 29.60 8.29 -10.89
CA LYS A 3 28.30 7.68 -11.14
C LYS A 3 27.84 7.11 -9.80
N MET A 4 27.08 7.89 -9.04
CA MET A 4 26.36 7.36 -7.88
C MET A 4 25.61 6.12 -8.35
N GLN A 5 25.95 4.98 -7.76
CA GLN A 5 25.27 3.72 -7.94
C GLN A 5 23.76 3.98 -7.77
N SER A 6 23.00 3.80 -8.85
CA SER A 6 21.57 3.62 -8.73
C SER A 6 21.40 2.44 -7.77
N ASN A 7 20.81 2.67 -6.60
CA ASN A 7 20.43 1.61 -5.66
C ASN A 7 19.51 0.63 -6.39
N SER A 8 20.12 -0.34 -7.07
CA SER A 8 19.43 -1.47 -7.67
C SER A 8 18.83 -2.23 -6.49
N HIS A 9 17.51 -2.34 -6.48
CA HIS A 9 16.70 -3.10 -5.53
C HIS A 9 16.13 -2.36 -4.31
N PHE A 10 15.62 -1.12 -4.47
CA PHE A 10 14.52 -0.71 -3.61
C PHE A 10 13.34 -1.69 -3.81
N LYS A 11 13.17 -2.63 -2.87
CA LYS A 11 12.24 -3.77 -2.94
C LYS A 11 11.22 -3.70 -1.80
N ILE A 12 10.54 -2.57 -1.64
CA ILE A 12 9.43 -2.51 -0.69
C ILE A 12 8.22 -3.18 -1.32
N SER A 13 7.71 -4.20 -0.67
CA SER A 13 6.54 -4.93 -1.14
C SER A 13 5.80 -5.55 0.03
N GLY A 14 4.50 -5.34 0.11
CA GLY A 14 3.73 -5.79 1.27
C GLY A 14 2.44 -5.01 1.46
N TRP A 15 1.92 -5.07 2.69
CA TRP A 15 0.68 -4.46 3.10
C TRP A 15 0.87 -3.55 4.31
N VAL A 16 0.27 -2.36 4.26
CA VAL A 16 0.04 -1.53 5.45
C VAL A 16 -1.40 -1.77 5.92
N LEU A 17 -1.54 -2.23 7.15
CA LEU A 17 -2.83 -2.48 7.80
C LEU A 17 -3.49 -1.16 8.24
N PRO A 18 -4.80 -1.13 8.52
CA PRO A 18 -5.50 0.08 8.99
C PRO A 18 -4.86 0.73 10.23
N CYS A 19 -4.26 -0.08 11.10
CA CYS A 19 -3.55 0.37 12.30
C CYS A 19 -2.16 0.95 12.03
N GLY A 20 -1.64 0.86 10.79
CA GLY A 20 -0.28 1.30 10.44
C GLY A 20 0.79 0.20 10.55
N ASN A 21 0.41 -1.04 10.89
CA ASN A 21 1.36 -2.16 10.91
C ASN A 21 1.77 -2.57 9.48
N TRP A 22 3.05 -2.87 9.29
CA TRP A 22 3.61 -3.31 8.01
C TRP A 22 3.78 -4.83 7.97
N ILE A 23 3.31 -5.45 6.89
CA ILE A 23 3.49 -6.87 6.60
C ILE A 23 4.22 -7.01 5.27
N ASN A 24 5.50 -7.39 5.33
CA ASN A 24 6.34 -7.58 4.16
C ASN A 24 5.98 -8.86 3.39
N CYS A 25 6.05 -8.81 2.05
CA CYS A 25 5.95 -9.99 1.18
C CYS A 25 6.64 -9.77 -0.16
N ASN A 26 6.84 -10.86 -0.91
CA ASN A 26 7.34 -10.73 -2.28
C ASN A 26 6.29 -10.05 -3.19
N PRO A 27 6.72 -9.37 -4.27
CA PRO A 27 5.84 -8.65 -5.21
C PRO A 27 4.75 -9.49 -5.88
N TRP A 28 4.95 -10.82 -5.96
CA TRP A 28 4.00 -11.77 -6.54
C TRP A 28 3.21 -12.55 -5.47
N GLU A 29 3.39 -12.24 -4.19
CA GLU A 29 2.77 -12.98 -3.07
C GLU A 29 1.79 -12.13 -2.25
N HIS A 30 1.41 -10.92 -2.69
CA HIS A 30 0.53 -10.04 -1.89
C HIS A 30 -0.77 -10.70 -1.45
N ILE A 31 -1.48 -11.38 -2.35
CA ILE A 31 -2.77 -12.00 -2.02
C ILE A 31 -2.59 -13.22 -1.11
N LYS A 32 -1.62 -14.07 -1.42
CA LYS A 32 -1.24 -15.19 -0.55
C LYS A 32 -0.93 -14.69 0.86
N LYS A 33 -0.11 -13.64 0.99
CA LYS A 33 0.23 -13.06 2.29
C LYS A 33 -0.98 -12.46 2.99
N ALA A 34 -1.86 -11.76 2.27
CA ALA A 34 -3.07 -11.16 2.86
C ALA A 34 -3.96 -12.21 3.52
N LYS A 35 -4.09 -13.40 2.92
CA LYS A 35 -4.87 -14.53 3.43
C LYS A 35 -4.31 -15.13 4.74
N GLU A 36 -3.05 -14.85 5.08
CA GLU A 36 -2.39 -15.29 6.31
C GLU A 36 -2.53 -14.30 7.47
N ILE A 37 -3.09 -13.10 7.22
CA ILE A 37 -3.19 -12.05 8.25
C ILE A 37 -4.45 -12.26 9.09
N ASN A 38 -4.30 -12.40 10.41
CA ASN A 38 -5.41 -12.61 11.35
C ASN A 38 -6.53 -11.57 11.20
N TYR A 39 -6.18 -10.28 11.10
CA TYR A 39 -7.16 -9.21 10.88
C TYR A 39 -8.04 -9.46 9.64
N ILE A 40 -7.48 -10.01 8.58
CA ILE A 40 -8.20 -10.30 7.33
C ILE A 40 -9.04 -11.56 7.45
N ILE A 41 -8.52 -12.59 8.11
CA ILE A 41 -9.26 -13.81 8.42
C ILE A 41 -10.52 -13.46 9.24
N GLU A 42 -10.39 -12.64 10.27
CA GLU A 42 -11.51 -12.16 11.07
C GLU A 42 -12.48 -11.27 10.28
N SER A 43 -11.95 -10.43 9.38
CA SER A 43 -12.76 -9.56 8.53
C SER A 43 -13.54 -10.35 7.47
N LYS A 44 -12.97 -11.45 6.96
CA LYS A 44 -13.61 -12.35 6.00
C LYS A 44 -14.92 -12.90 6.54
N ASP A 45 -14.93 -13.33 7.79
CA ASP A 45 -16.11 -13.95 8.39
C ASP A 45 -17.24 -12.92 8.65
N LYS A 46 -16.90 -11.63 8.65
CA LYS A 46 -17.83 -10.51 8.83
C LYS A 46 -18.22 -9.81 7.53
N ASN A 47 -17.54 -10.10 6.43
CA ASN A 47 -17.73 -9.44 5.13
C ASN A 47 -18.04 -10.47 4.04
N GLN A 48 -19.29 -10.49 3.58
CA GLN A 48 -19.77 -11.44 2.57
C GLN A 48 -18.99 -11.34 1.25
N ASN A 49 -18.63 -10.15 0.78
CA ASN A 49 -17.87 -9.99 -0.47
C ASN A 49 -16.47 -10.57 -0.33
N LEU A 50 -15.79 -10.28 0.79
CA LEU A 50 -14.46 -10.82 1.05
C LEU A 50 -14.48 -12.35 1.16
N HIS A 51 -15.53 -12.90 1.77
CA HIS A 51 -15.76 -14.34 1.85
C HIS A 51 -15.98 -14.97 0.47
N LEU A 52 -16.87 -14.38 -0.35
CA LEU A 52 -17.17 -14.86 -1.71
C LEU A 52 -15.93 -14.85 -2.61
N LEU A 53 -15.10 -13.82 -2.50
CA LEU A 53 -13.92 -13.63 -3.35
C LEU A 53 -12.67 -14.34 -2.84
N TRP A 54 -12.74 -15.03 -1.69
CA TRP A 54 -11.57 -15.60 -1.03
C TRP A 54 -10.80 -16.60 -1.89
N ASN A 55 -11.50 -17.41 -2.68
CA ASN A 55 -10.92 -18.41 -3.59
C ASN A 55 -11.24 -18.12 -5.05
N HIS A 56 -11.57 -16.87 -5.37
CA HIS A 56 -11.86 -16.47 -6.75
C HIS A 56 -10.58 -16.55 -7.61
N PRO A 57 -10.67 -17.00 -8.88
CA PRO A 57 -9.49 -17.12 -9.76
C PRO A 57 -8.89 -15.76 -10.14
N ASP A 58 -9.70 -14.71 -10.15
CA ASP A 58 -9.24 -13.33 -10.33
C ASP A 58 -8.90 -12.69 -8.98
N ASP A 59 -7.61 -12.68 -8.67
CA ASP A 59 -7.01 -12.12 -7.45
C ASP A 59 -7.19 -10.59 -7.34
N GLU A 60 -7.43 -9.89 -8.45
CA GLU A 60 -7.64 -8.43 -8.45
C GLU A 60 -8.97 -8.03 -7.81
N LEU A 61 -9.99 -8.90 -7.87
CA LEU A 61 -11.25 -8.68 -7.18
C LEU A 61 -11.06 -8.75 -5.66
N LEU A 62 -10.32 -9.75 -5.17
CA LEU A 62 -10.01 -9.86 -3.76
C LEU A 62 -9.14 -8.69 -3.29
N ARG A 63 -8.14 -8.29 -4.08
CA ARG A 63 -7.32 -7.09 -3.82
C ARG A 63 -8.19 -5.85 -3.62
N ALA A 64 -9.17 -5.63 -4.50
CA ALA A 64 -10.05 -4.47 -4.41
C ALA A 64 -10.91 -4.49 -3.13
N GLU A 65 -11.42 -5.65 -2.70
CA GLU A 65 -12.14 -5.75 -1.42
C GLU A 65 -11.22 -5.53 -0.21
N LEU A 66 -9.96 -5.98 -0.27
CA LEU A 66 -8.97 -5.72 0.78
C LEU A 66 -8.71 -4.22 0.92
N ALA A 67 -8.64 -3.48 -0.19
CA ALA A 67 -8.51 -2.02 -0.17
C ALA A 67 -9.72 -1.33 0.50
N LYS A 68 -10.94 -1.82 0.24
CA LYS A 68 -12.18 -1.28 0.84
C LYS A 68 -12.23 -1.43 2.37
N ILE A 69 -11.60 -2.46 2.92
CA ILE A 69 -11.47 -2.62 4.38
C ILE A 69 -10.25 -1.87 4.96
N GLY A 70 -9.64 -0.99 4.17
CA GLY A 70 -8.57 -0.10 4.61
C GLY A 70 -7.17 -0.71 4.56
N MET A 71 -6.97 -1.84 3.88
CA MET A 71 -5.61 -2.29 3.58
C MET A 71 -4.98 -1.45 2.48
N ILE A 72 -3.68 -1.21 2.58
CA ILE A 72 -2.90 -0.55 1.53
C ILE A 72 -1.87 -1.54 1.01
N LYS A 73 -1.94 -1.86 -0.29
CA LYS A 73 -0.91 -2.65 -0.96
C LYS A 73 0.21 -1.70 -1.39
N VAL A 74 1.44 -2.06 -1.08
CA VAL A 74 2.64 -1.37 -1.56
C VAL A 74 3.43 -2.34 -2.42
N CYS A 75 3.78 -1.91 -3.63
CA CYS A 75 4.63 -2.65 -4.55
C CYS A 75 5.62 -1.68 -5.21
N TYR A 76 6.86 -1.70 -4.73
CA TYR A 76 7.91 -0.77 -5.12
C TYR A 76 7.50 0.68 -4.88
N LYS A 77 7.22 1.41 -5.97
CA LYS A 77 6.80 2.82 -5.97
C LYS A 77 5.28 2.98 -6.14
N GLN A 78 4.54 1.88 -6.21
CA GLN A 78 3.09 1.88 -6.35
C GLN A 78 2.43 1.65 -5.00
N ILE A 79 1.50 2.55 -4.66
CA ILE A 79 0.66 2.49 -3.47
C ILE A 79 -0.78 2.34 -3.95
N ASP A 80 -1.41 1.25 -3.56
CA ASP A 80 -2.77 0.94 -3.93
C ASP A 80 -3.64 0.99 -2.68
N ALA A 81 -4.46 2.03 -2.62
CA ALA A 81 -5.23 2.43 -1.45
C ALA A 81 -6.54 3.09 -1.87
N ASP A 82 -7.61 2.78 -1.14
CA ASP A 82 -8.88 3.51 -1.23
C ASP A 82 -8.88 4.75 -0.34
N SER A 83 -8.18 4.69 0.79
CA SER A 83 -7.96 5.82 1.71
C SER A 83 -6.71 5.55 2.54
N VAL A 84 -6.17 6.61 3.15
CA VAL A 84 -5.00 6.54 4.05
C VAL A 84 -5.39 7.12 5.40
N THR A 85 -5.11 6.39 6.49
CA THR A 85 -5.22 6.91 7.86
C THR A 85 -3.93 7.61 8.32
N PRO A 86 -3.94 8.41 9.39
CA PRO A 86 -2.71 9.05 9.89
C PRO A 86 -1.58 8.06 10.22
N SER A 87 -1.90 6.91 10.82
CA SER A 87 -0.91 5.88 11.14
C SER A 87 -0.35 5.22 9.89
N GLN A 88 -1.18 5.00 8.87
CA GLN A 88 -0.75 4.51 7.57
C GLN A 88 0.13 5.51 6.83
N LEU A 89 -0.22 6.80 6.83
CA LEU A 89 0.61 7.85 6.23
C LEU A 89 2.01 7.85 6.86
N THR A 90 2.07 7.82 8.19
CA THR A 90 3.33 7.75 8.94
C THR A 90 4.14 6.52 8.51
N LYS A 91 3.52 5.34 8.48
CA LYS A 91 4.20 4.11 8.06
C LYS A 91 4.70 4.17 6.61
N LEU A 92 3.88 4.67 5.69
CA LEU A 92 4.29 4.83 4.29
C LEU A 92 5.47 5.80 4.18
N GLN A 93 5.45 6.92 4.89
CA GLN A 93 6.58 7.87 4.90
C GLN A 93 7.85 7.24 5.45
N GLU A 94 7.77 6.42 6.50
CA GLU A 94 8.92 5.63 6.99
C GLU A 94 9.44 4.64 5.95
N LEU A 95 8.54 3.93 5.26
CA LEU A 95 8.93 2.99 4.20
C LEU A 95 9.66 3.72 3.05
N PHE A 96 9.12 4.85 2.61
CA PHE A 96 9.67 5.63 1.50
C PHE A 96 10.81 6.58 1.89
N SER A 97 11.21 6.65 3.17
CA SER A 97 12.32 7.52 3.58
C SER A 97 13.68 7.07 3.05
N LEU A 98 13.78 5.80 2.63
CA LEU A 98 14.98 5.21 2.03
C LEU A 98 15.00 5.32 0.49
N CYS A 99 13.91 5.80 -0.12
CA CYS A 99 13.88 6.09 -1.56
C CYS A 99 14.74 7.31 -1.90
N SER A 100 15.16 7.37 -3.17
CA SER A 100 15.70 8.61 -3.70
C SER A 100 14.62 9.69 -3.71
N LEU A 101 14.98 10.89 -3.24
CA LEU A 101 14.06 12.02 -3.06
C LEU A 101 13.46 12.55 -4.37
N ASP A 102 14.14 12.31 -5.49
CA ASP A 102 13.73 12.73 -6.84
C ASP A 102 12.89 11.68 -7.58
N GLU A 103 12.66 10.51 -6.96
CA GLU A 103 11.76 9.51 -7.51
C GLU A 103 10.30 9.88 -7.26
N ASP A 104 9.42 9.35 -8.10
CA ASP A 104 7.98 9.47 -7.94
C ASP A 104 7.39 8.21 -7.30
N ILE A 105 6.40 8.43 -6.46
CA ILE A 105 5.48 7.43 -5.93
C ILE A 105 4.15 7.61 -6.67
N GLU A 106 3.53 6.49 -7.05
CA GLU A 106 2.25 6.46 -7.74
C GLU A 106 1.18 5.83 -6.85
N PHE A 107 0.13 6.57 -6.56
CA PHE A 107 -1.09 6.06 -5.96
C PHE A 107 -2.05 5.63 -7.08
N ILE A 108 -2.54 4.39 -7.06
CA ILE A 108 -3.31 3.78 -8.17
C ILE A 108 -4.78 3.43 -7.85
N GLY A 109 -5.17 3.41 -6.58
CA GLY A 109 -6.51 3.02 -6.12
C GLY A 109 -7.55 4.13 -6.33
N ARG A 110 -8.36 4.44 -5.30
CA ARG A 110 -9.18 5.67 -5.34
C ARG A 110 -8.29 6.91 -5.34
N ILE A 111 -7.22 6.89 -4.57
CA ILE A 111 -6.20 7.92 -4.61
C ILE A 111 -5.41 7.73 -5.90
N LYS A 112 -5.64 8.55 -6.93
CA LYS A 112 -4.96 8.47 -8.24
C LYS A 112 -3.95 9.60 -8.40
N LEU A 113 -2.87 9.55 -7.63
CA LEU A 113 -1.90 10.65 -7.51
C LEU A 113 -0.50 10.18 -7.82
N LYS A 114 0.25 10.94 -8.64
CA LYS A 114 1.69 10.78 -8.76
C LYS A 114 2.40 11.92 -8.03
N ILE A 115 3.31 11.60 -7.12
CA ILE A 115 3.97 12.58 -6.26
C ILE A 115 5.44 12.23 -6.03
N GLN A 116 6.31 13.24 -6.06
CA GLN A 116 7.72 13.07 -5.72
C GLN A 116 7.90 12.66 -4.25
N VAL A 117 8.83 11.73 -3.98
CA VAL A 117 9.14 11.24 -2.63
C VAL A 117 9.38 12.39 -1.65
N ARG A 118 10.20 13.39 -2.03
CA ARG A 118 10.49 14.55 -1.16
C ARG A 118 9.26 15.36 -0.76
N LEU A 119 8.22 15.39 -1.59
CA LEU A 119 6.96 16.06 -1.30
C LEU A 119 6.08 15.17 -0.44
N PHE A 120 6.01 13.87 -0.77
CA PHE A 120 5.27 12.87 -0.01
C PHE A 120 5.71 12.81 1.46
N LEU A 121 7.03 12.81 1.72
CA LEU A 121 7.61 12.82 3.07
C LEU A 121 7.28 14.09 3.89
N LYS A 122 6.75 15.14 3.26
CA LYS A 122 6.37 16.40 3.92
C LYS A 122 4.86 16.53 4.15
N ILE A 123 4.04 15.60 3.66
CA ILE A 123 2.59 15.64 3.87
C ILE A 123 2.27 15.37 5.34
N LYS A 124 1.49 16.26 5.95
CA LYS A 124 1.01 16.11 7.34
C LYS A 124 -0.52 16.00 7.43
N ASP A 125 -1.19 16.52 6.41
CA ASP A 125 -2.65 16.52 6.32
C ASP A 125 -3.08 15.34 5.43
N VAL A 126 -3.48 14.25 6.08
CA VAL A 126 -3.94 13.05 5.41
C VAL A 126 -5.30 13.25 4.75
N GLU A 127 -6.16 14.13 5.28
CA GLU A 127 -7.46 14.40 4.67
C GLU A 127 -7.28 15.07 3.31
N ARG A 128 -6.34 16.01 3.21
CA ARG A 128 -6.01 16.64 1.94
C ARG A 128 -5.49 15.63 0.92
N LEU A 129 -4.68 14.65 1.35
CA LEU A 129 -4.21 13.56 0.48
C LEU A 129 -5.37 12.71 -0.03
N ASN A 130 -6.28 12.32 0.86
CA ASN A 130 -7.45 11.50 0.50
C ASN A 130 -8.46 12.25 -0.38
N ARG A 131 -8.61 13.57 -0.21
CA ARG A 131 -9.52 14.41 -1.03
C ARG A 131 -9.08 14.58 -2.48
N LEU A 132 -7.91 14.09 -2.87
CA LEU A 132 -7.43 14.26 -4.24
C LEU A 132 -8.25 13.45 -5.26
N TYR A 133 -9.18 12.57 -4.82
CA TYR A 133 -10.25 11.96 -5.63
C TYR A 133 -11.48 11.59 -4.78
#